data_AF-A0A8J1TEW2-F1
#
_entry.id   AF-A0A8J1TEW2-F1
#
_cell.length_a   1.000
_cell.length_b   1.000
_cell.length_c   1.000
_cell.angle_alpha   90.00
_cell.angle_beta   90.00
_cell.angle_gamma   90.00
#
_symmetry.space_group_name_H-M   'P 1'
#
loop_
_entity.id
_entity.type
_entity.pdbx_description
1 polymer ?
#
loop_
_entity_poly.entity_id
_entity_poly.type
_entity_poly.pdbx_seq_one_letter_code
_entity_poly.pdbx_strand_id
1 'polypeptide(L)'
;MRAESPMFQFWAITLDMELLLLLLVRSLRLGDFPLYIDVLIEMCPWFFSLDHTNYSRWIPGHIKDMIQLENNHRTIHEAFVAGHFTVSKSACSFSSLAVYHAHE
;
A
#
# COMPACT_ATOMS: atom_id res chain seq x y z
N MET A 1 6.22 18.40 28.47
CA MET A 1 5.04 18.02 27.66
C MET A 1 4.58 19.26 26.91
N ARG A 2 4.78 19.35 25.59
CA ARG A 2 4.14 20.42 24.81
C ARG A 2 2.64 20.17 24.88
N ALA A 3 1.88 21.14 25.39
CA ALA A 3 0.45 21.18 25.16
C ALA A 3 0.27 21.46 23.65
N GLU A 4 0.27 20.41 22.86
CA GLU A 4 0.05 20.52 21.43
C GLU A 4 -1.42 20.87 21.21
N SER A 5 -1.65 21.95 20.46
CA SER A 5 -2.99 22.32 20.02
C SER A 5 -3.65 21.11 19.35
N PRO A 6 -4.88 20.72 19.74
CA PRO A 6 -5.59 19.61 19.09
C PRO A 6 -5.71 19.78 17.57
N MET A 7 -5.77 21.04 17.10
CA MET A 7 -5.73 21.36 15.67
C MET A 7 -4.39 21.03 15.04
N PHE A 8 -3.28 21.30 15.72
CA PHE A 8 -1.96 20.94 15.20
C PHE A 8 -1.82 19.42 15.05
N GLN A 9 -2.27 18.66 16.06
CA GLN A 9 -2.24 17.19 16.02
C GLN A 9 -3.09 16.64 14.87
N PHE A 10 -4.29 17.19 14.66
CA PHE A 10 -5.15 16.83 13.54
C PHE A 10 -4.46 17.02 12.18
N TRP A 11 -3.84 18.19 11.96
CA TRP A 11 -3.13 18.47 10.71
C TRP A 11 -1.88 17.62 10.53
N ALA A 12 -1.13 17.34 11.59
CA ALA A 12 0.03 16.46 11.55
C ALA A 12 -0.36 15.03 11.12
N ILE A 13 -1.40 14.45 11.76
CA ILE A 13 -1.93 13.14 11.39
C ILE A 13 -2.40 13.12 9.92
N THR A 14 -3.05 14.20 9.47
CA THR A 14 -3.53 14.31 8.09
C THR A 14 -2.37 14.29 7.09
N LEU A 15 -1.26 14.99 7.38
CA LEU A 15 -0.06 14.96 6.53
C LEU A 15 0.61 13.58 6.51
N ASP A 16 0.68 12.90 7.66
CA ASP A 16 1.22 11.54 7.74
C ASP A 16 0.39 10.55 6.90
N MET A 17 -0.93 10.69 6.94
CA MET A 17 -1.87 9.90 6.14
C MET A 17 -1.75 10.16 4.64
N GLU A 18 -1.62 11.44 4.25
CA GLU A 18 -1.38 11.82 2.85
C GLU A 18 -0.06 11.23 2.35
N LEU A 19 0.99 11.25 3.17
CA LEU A 19 2.26 10.63 2.85
C LEU A 19 2.14 9.12 2.65
N LEU A 20 1.39 8.41 3.51
CA LEU A 20 1.11 6.99 3.33
C LEU A 20 0.39 6.68 2.01
N LEU A 21 -0.60 7.50 1.63
CA LEU A 21 -1.28 7.38 0.34
C LEU A 21 -0.33 7.60 -0.84
N LEU A 22 0.56 8.60 -0.75
CA LEU A 22 1.56 8.85 -1.79
C LEU A 22 2.58 7.71 -1.89
N LEU A 23 2.97 7.08 -0.77
CA LEU A 23 3.82 5.90 -0.77
C LEU A 23 3.13 4.69 -1.40
N LEU A 24 1.83 4.51 -1.16
CA LEU A 24 1.03 3.46 -1.84
C LEU A 24 0.99 3.70 -3.35
N VAL A 25 0.77 4.95 -3.78
CA VAL A 25 0.81 5.30 -5.22
C VAL A 25 2.19 5.03 -5.78
N ARG A 26 3.26 5.38 -5.06
CA ARG A 26 4.63 5.14 -5.49
C ARG A 26 4.93 3.64 -5.64
N SER A 27 4.53 2.81 -4.68
CA SER A 27 4.78 1.37 -4.76
C SER A 27 4.11 0.73 -5.97
N LEU A 28 2.87 1.14 -6.28
CA LEU A 28 2.16 0.69 -7.47
C LEU A 28 2.78 1.22 -8.77
N ARG A 29 3.14 2.51 -8.80
CA ARG A 29 3.68 3.17 -10.00
C ARG A 29 5.06 2.65 -10.40
N LEU A 30 5.85 2.21 -9.43
CA LEU A 30 7.17 1.62 -9.63
C LEU A 30 7.15 0.09 -9.70
N GLY A 31 6.04 -0.57 -9.33
CA GLY A 31 6.00 -2.02 -9.16
C GLY A 31 6.90 -2.49 -8.01
N ASP A 32 7.01 -1.71 -6.94
CA ASP A 32 7.83 -2.02 -5.75
C ASP A 32 7.00 -2.84 -4.75
N PHE A 33 7.15 -4.16 -4.82
CA PHE A 33 6.35 -5.09 -4.01
C PHE A 33 6.66 -5.05 -2.50
N PRO A 34 7.93 -5.00 -2.05
CA PRO A 34 8.23 -4.79 -0.62
C PRO A 34 7.61 -3.52 -0.07
N LEU A 35 7.77 -2.37 -0.76
CA LEU A 35 7.17 -1.11 -0.34
C LEU A 35 5.63 -1.18 -0.32
N TYR A 36 5.02 -1.91 -1.25
CA TYR A 36 3.58 -2.14 -1.27
C TYR A 36 3.10 -2.84 0.01
N ILE A 37 3.79 -3.90 0.44
CA ILE A 37 3.44 -4.61 1.68
C ILE A 37 3.61 -3.69 2.91
N ASP A 38 4.76 -3.02 3.01
CA ASP A 38 5.07 -2.14 4.15
C ASP A 38 4.01 -1.05 4.33
N VAL A 39 3.63 -0.39 3.22
CA VAL A 39 2.60 0.65 3.25
C VAL A 39 1.24 0.07 3.63
N LEU A 40 0.87 -1.13 3.16
CA LEU A 40 -0.39 -1.75 3.57
C LEU A 40 -0.43 -2.08 5.07
N ILE A 41 0.70 -2.50 5.65
CA ILE A 41 0.82 -2.73 7.10
C ILE A 41 0.59 -1.42 7.86
N GLU A 42 1.25 -0.34 7.45
CA GLU A 42 1.08 0.98 8.07
C GLU A 42 -0.32 1.57 7.87
N MET A 43 -0.96 1.29 6.74
CA MET A 43 -2.35 1.70 6.47
C MET A 43 -3.39 0.89 7.26
N CYS A 44 -3.05 -0.34 7.66
CA CYS A 44 -4.02 -1.26 8.26
C CYS A 44 -4.75 -0.70 9.50
N PRO A 45 -4.05 -0.12 10.51
CA PRO A 45 -4.71 0.49 11.67
C PRO A 45 -5.67 1.62 11.31
N TRP A 46 -5.35 2.39 10.27
CA TRP A 46 -6.15 3.53 9.84
C TRP A 46 -7.51 3.14 9.29
N PHE A 47 -7.63 1.97 8.64
CA PHE A 47 -8.94 1.46 8.22
C PHE A 47 -9.88 1.18 9.40
N PHE A 48 -9.33 0.77 10.55
CA PHE A 48 -10.12 0.61 11.77
C PHE A 48 -10.47 1.96 12.38
N SER A 49 -9.50 2.88 12.49
CA SER A 49 -9.70 4.20 13.07
C SER A 49 -10.70 5.08 12.30
N LEU A 50 -10.87 4.83 11.00
CA LEU A 50 -11.75 5.59 10.10
C LEU A 50 -13.05 4.85 9.74
N ASP A 51 -13.40 3.78 10.46
CA ASP A 51 -14.62 2.98 10.23
C ASP A 51 -14.75 2.42 8.79
N HIS A 52 -13.63 2.17 8.11
CA HIS A 52 -13.60 1.50 6.81
C HIS A 52 -13.74 -0.03 6.98
N THR A 53 -14.91 -0.44 7.47
CA THR A 53 -15.22 -1.83 7.88
C THR A 53 -14.90 -2.88 6.81
N ASN A 54 -15.22 -2.62 5.54
CA ASN A 54 -14.89 -3.52 4.44
C ASN A 54 -13.38 -3.72 4.30
N TYR A 55 -12.59 -2.65 4.34
CA TYR A 55 -11.13 -2.74 4.21
C TYR A 55 -10.49 -3.34 5.46
N SER A 56 -10.89 -2.87 6.64
CA SER A 56 -10.35 -3.37 7.93
C SER A 56 -10.54 -4.88 8.11
N ARG A 57 -11.59 -5.47 7.53
CA ARG A 57 -11.82 -6.93 7.56
C ARG A 57 -10.87 -7.70 6.64
N TRP A 58 -10.65 -7.23 5.42
CA TRP A 58 -9.97 -8.02 4.39
C TRP A 58 -8.46 -7.73 4.28
N ILE A 59 -8.04 -6.50 4.58
CA ILE A 59 -6.64 -6.08 4.46
C ILE A 59 -5.68 -6.94 5.30
N PRO A 60 -5.96 -7.28 6.58
CA PRO A 60 -5.06 -8.13 7.34
C PRO A 60 -4.84 -9.52 6.73
N GLY A 61 -5.89 -10.11 6.14
CA GLY A 61 -5.81 -11.39 5.43
C GLY A 61 -4.94 -11.27 4.18
N HIS A 62 -5.19 -10.25 3.37
CA HIS A 62 -4.41 -9.95 2.17
C HIS A 62 -2.92 -9.73 2.49
N ILE A 63 -2.60 -8.91 3.49
CA ILE A 63 -1.21 -8.68 3.93
C ILE A 63 -0.53 -9.98 4.31
N LYS A 64 -1.20 -10.81 5.12
CA LYS A 64 -0.67 -12.11 5.53
C LYS A 64 -0.38 -12.99 4.31
N ASP A 65 -1.30 -13.05 3.36
CA ASP A 65 -1.12 -13.85 2.14
C ASP A 65 0.07 -13.35 1.32
N MET A 66 0.21 -12.02 1.16
CA MET A 66 1.33 -11.41 0.43
C MET A 66 2.69 -11.69 1.09
N ILE A 67 2.79 -11.61 2.43
CA ILE A 67 4.02 -11.94 3.17
C ILE A 67 4.36 -13.42 3.05
N GLN A 68 3.35 -14.30 3.09
CA GLN A 68 3.57 -15.75 3.05
C GLN A 68 3.86 -16.28 1.63
N LEU A 69 3.78 -15.45 0.59
CA LEU A 69 4.10 -15.86 -0.79
C LEU A 69 5.53 -16.41 -0.91
N GLU A 70 6.50 -15.84 -0.20
CA GLU A 70 7.89 -16.32 -0.24
C GLU A 70 8.00 -17.80 0.17
N ASN A 71 7.23 -18.19 1.18
CA ASN A 71 7.22 -19.54 1.74
C ASN A 71 6.34 -20.50 0.95
N ASN A 72 5.14 -20.04 0.55
CA ASN A 72 4.10 -20.89 -0.03
C ASN A 72 4.22 -21.00 -1.55
N HIS A 73 4.64 -19.92 -2.22
CA HIS A 73 4.61 -19.78 -3.68
C HIS A 73 5.77 -18.93 -4.20
N ARG A 74 7.02 -19.41 -4.00
CA ARG A 74 8.25 -18.68 -4.34
C ARG A 74 8.27 -18.08 -5.74
N THR A 75 7.83 -18.81 -6.76
CA THR A 75 7.80 -18.31 -8.15
C THR A 75 6.88 -17.10 -8.33
N ILE A 76 5.76 -17.07 -7.60
CA ILE A 76 4.84 -15.91 -7.60
C ILE A 76 5.49 -14.74 -6.86
N HIS A 77 6.12 -15.01 -5.71
CA HIS A 77 6.87 -14.00 -4.96
C HIS A 77 7.97 -13.35 -5.82
N GLU A 78 8.77 -14.15 -6.53
CA GLU A 78 9.81 -13.66 -7.45
C GLU A 78 9.22 -12.79 -8.57
N ALA A 79 8.09 -13.19 -9.15
CA ALA A 79 7.39 -12.39 -10.16
C ALA A 79 6.88 -11.06 -9.57
N PHE A 80 6.39 -11.06 -8.35
CA PHE A 80 5.89 -9.86 -7.68
C PHE A 80 7.03 -8.91 -7.31
N VAL A 81 8.14 -9.43 -6.78
CA VAL A 81 9.37 -8.65 -6.53
C VAL A 81 9.93 -8.06 -7.83
N ALA A 82 9.77 -8.75 -8.97
CA ALA A 82 10.10 -8.22 -10.29
C ALA A 82 9.09 -7.16 -10.81
N GLY A 83 8.06 -6.81 -10.04
CA GLY A 83 7.05 -5.80 -10.39
C GLY A 83 5.87 -6.30 -11.20
N HIS A 84 5.78 -7.61 -11.49
CA HIS A 84 4.73 -8.20 -12.34
C HIS A 84 3.35 -8.28 -11.69
N PHE A 85 3.17 -7.73 -10.48
CA PHE A 85 1.85 -7.53 -9.87
C PHE A 85 1.17 -6.24 -10.34
N THR A 86 1.87 -5.43 -11.14
CA THR A 86 1.38 -4.19 -11.76
C THR A 86 1.51 -4.27 -13.27
N VAL A 87 0.77 -3.42 -13.99
CA VAL A 87 0.77 -3.36 -15.46
C VAL A 87 1.33 -2.02 -15.89
N SER A 88 2.34 -2.05 -16.76
CA SER A 88 2.82 -0.83 -17.43
C SER A 88 2.47 -0.86 -18.92
N LYS A 89 1.87 0.24 -19.41
CA LYS A 89 1.64 0.47 -20.85
C LYS A 89 2.80 1.22 -21.53
N SER A 90 3.77 1.72 -20.75
CA SER A 90 4.88 2.53 -21.25
C SER A 90 6.24 2.10 -20.68
N ALA A 91 7.34 2.56 -21.28
CA ALA A 91 8.69 2.30 -20.76
C ALA A 91 9.07 3.22 -19.57
N CYS A 92 8.18 4.14 -19.15
CA CYS A 92 8.44 5.02 -18.01
C CYS A 92 8.36 4.24 -16.71
N SER A 93 9.38 4.37 -15.86
CA SER A 93 9.48 3.65 -14.58
C SER A 93 8.36 3.97 -13.60
N PHE A 94 7.82 5.20 -13.62
CA PHE A 94 6.71 5.64 -12.77
C PHE A 94 5.39 5.68 -13.55
N SER A 95 5.04 4.60 -14.23
CA SER A 95 3.81 4.55 -15.04
C SER A 95 2.95 3.31 -14.82
N SER A 96 3.42 2.37 -14.01
CA SER A 96 2.68 1.16 -13.69
C SER A 96 1.35 1.46 -13.01
N LEU A 97 0.39 0.58 -13.24
CA LEU A 97 -0.97 0.67 -12.75
C LEU A 97 -1.37 -0.65 -12.11
N ALA A 98 -2.27 -0.59 -11.12
CA ALA A 98 -2.95 -1.79 -10.65
C ALA A 98 -3.71 -2.42 -11.82
N VAL A 99 -3.73 -3.76 -11.88
CA VAL A 99 -4.34 -4.54 -12.98
C VAL A 99 -5.76 -4.09 -13.28
N TYR A 100 -6.56 -3.81 -12.24
CA TYR A 100 -7.94 -3.36 -12.40
C TYR A 100 -8.06 -2.04 -13.20
N HIS A 101 -7.16 -1.09 -12.95
CA HIS A 101 -7.17 0.22 -13.62
C HIS A 101 -6.52 0.19 -15.01
N ALA A 102 -5.80 -0.88 -15.35
CA ALA A 102 -5.17 -1.02 -16.66
C ALA A 102 -6.16 -1.45 -17.77
N HIS A 103 -7.33 -1.99 -17.39
CA HIS A 103 -8.37 -2.45 -18.31
C HIS A 103 -9.29 -1.30 -18.82
N GLU A 104 -9.25 -0.15 -18.14
CA GLU A 104 -9.84 1.11 -18.64
C GLU A 104 -8.95 1.71 -19.76
#